data_AF-A0A2N2IX68-F1
#
_entry.id   AF-A0A2N2IX68-F1
#
_cell.length_a   1.000
_cell.length_b   1.000
_cell.length_c   1.000
_cell.angle_alpha   90.00
_cell.angle_beta   90.00
_cell.angle_gamma   90.00
#
_symmetry.space_group_name_H-M   'P 1'
#
loop_
_entity.id
_entity.type
_entity.pdbx_description
1 polymer ?
#
loop_
_entity_poly.entity_id
_entity_poly.type
_entity_poly.pdbx_seq_one_letter_code
_entity_poly.pdbx_strand_id
1 'polypeptide(L)'
;MVCEKIISAMNPSEPNIFVARQPIFKRNKEVFAYELLFRSGLTNYFDPLQDGEEATSKVITNSFLLIGIASITEGKKAFINFSEEMLLKGYPSLFSKEITVVEVLETVGATPEVVAACGKLVEAGYVLALDDFLYEDRFVPLIKLARIIKF
;
A
#
# COMPACT_ATOMS: atom_id res chain seq x y z
N MET A 1 -5.20 9.40 17.30
CA MET A 1 -4.47 10.69 17.29
C MET A 1 -3.52 10.65 16.12
N VAL A 2 -3.99 11.14 14.97
CA VAL A 2 -3.25 11.14 13.71
C VAL A 2 -2.26 12.30 13.77
N CYS A 3 -0.97 12.00 13.72
CA CYS A 3 0.05 13.02 13.53
C CYS A 3 0.39 13.03 12.04
N GLU A 4 -0.25 13.91 11.28
CA GLU A 4 0.00 14.10 9.85
C GLU A 4 1.33 14.85 9.68
N LYS A 5 2.34 14.20 9.12
CA LYS A 5 3.46 14.91 8.47
C LYS A 5 3.27 14.76 6.97
N ILE A 6 2.84 15.83 6.34
CA ILE A 6 2.77 15.95 4.89
C ILE A 6 4.18 16.25 4.39
N ILE A 7 4.74 15.38 3.55
CA ILE A 7 6.03 15.60 2.87
C ILE A 7 5.74 15.89 1.40
N SER A 8 6.26 17.02 0.89
CA SER A 8 6.15 17.43 -0.50
C SER A 8 7.46 17.12 -1.23
N ALA A 9 7.37 16.44 -2.37
CA ALA A 9 8.46 16.39 -3.35
C ALA A 9 8.27 17.58 -4.31
N MET A 10 9.15 18.57 -4.27
CA MET A 10 8.99 19.82 -5.02
C MET A 10 9.57 19.70 -6.44
N ASN A 11 8.71 19.78 -7.46
CA ASN A 11 9.06 20.17 -8.83
C ASN A 11 7.91 21.02 -9.40
N PRO A 12 8.13 22.31 -9.77
CA PRO A 12 7.04 23.27 -10.02
C PRO A 12 6.21 23.04 -11.29
N SER A 13 6.54 22.03 -12.10
CA SER A 13 5.84 21.66 -13.33
C SER A 13 5.06 20.34 -13.24
N GLU A 14 5.09 19.64 -12.09
CA GLU A 14 4.37 18.39 -11.88
C GLU A 14 3.28 18.53 -10.80
N PRO A 15 2.17 17.76 -10.90
CA PRO A 15 1.15 17.76 -9.87
C PRO A 15 1.75 17.38 -8.51
N ASN A 16 1.55 18.21 -7.50
CA ASN A 16 2.05 17.96 -6.14
C ASN A 16 1.50 16.62 -5.61
N ILE A 17 2.39 15.66 -5.36
CA ILE A 17 2.06 14.42 -4.66
C ILE A 17 2.35 14.61 -3.17
N PHE A 18 1.37 14.25 -2.36
CA PHE A 18 1.50 14.23 -0.92
C PHE A 18 1.45 12.81 -0.41
N VAL A 19 2.32 12.51 0.56
CA VAL A 19 2.32 11.25 1.28
C VAL A 19 2.12 11.53 2.75
N ALA A 20 1.03 11.02 3.30
CA ALA A 20 0.84 10.92 4.74
C ALA A 20 1.38 9.57 5.21
N ARG A 21 1.89 9.53 6.44
CA ARG A 21 2.30 8.29 7.09
C ARG A 21 1.54 8.12 8.40
N GLN A 22 1.03 6.93 8.65
CA GLN A 22 0.32 6.59 9.87
C GLN A 22 1.12 5.54 10.64
N PRO A 23 1.53 5.79 11.90
CA PRO A 23 2.28 4.80 12.66
C PRO A 23 1.39 3.60 13.05
N ILE A 24 1.92 2.40 12.82
CA ILE A 24 1.38 1.14 13.31
C ILE A 24 2.20 0.77 14.55
N PHE A 25 1.53 0.57 15.68
CA PHE A 25 2.19 0.32 16.96
C PHE A 25 2.15 -1.15 17.36
N LYS A 26 3.21 -1.60 18.03
CA LYS A 26 3.17 -2.82 18.84
C LYS A 26 2.35 -2.58 20.12
N ARG A 27 2.02 -3.66 20.83
CA ARG A 27 1.32 -3.60 22.14
C ARG A 27 2.05 -2.75 23.19
N ASN A 28 3.38 -2.65 23.11
CA ASN A 28 4.20 -1.82 24.01
C ASN A 28 4.30 -0.34 23.57
N LYS A 29 3.48 0.10 22.59
CA LYS A 29 3.47 1.47 22.02
C LYS A 29 4.74 1.86 21.24
N GLU A 30 5.64 0.93 20.96
CA GLU A 30 6.72 1.17 20.00
C GLU A 30 6.20 1.13 18.57
N VAL A 31 6.73 1.99 17.71
CA VAL A 31 6.41 1.96 16.28
C VAL A 31 6.95 0.67 15.66
N PHE A 32 6.03 -0.14 15.16
CA PHE A 32 6.30 -1.35 14.39
C PHE A 32 6.60 -1.02 12.94
N ALA A 33 5.73 -0.21 12.33
CA ALA A 33 5.72 0.09 10.91
C ALA A 33 4.96 1.41 10.65
N TYR A 34 4.90 1.82 9.40
CA TYR A 34 4.05 2.92 8.95
C TYR A 34 3.18 2.46 7.79
N GLU A 35 1.92 2.87 7.79
CA GLU A 35 1.07 2.84 6.61
C GLU A 35 1.28 4.13 5.82
N LEU A 36 1.50 4.00 4.51
CA LEU A 36 1.71 5.13 3.62
C LEU A 36 0.43 5.38 2.81
N LEU A 37 -0.08 6.59 2.96
CA LEU A 37 -1.31 7.06 2.33
C LEU A 37 -0.96 8.09 1.26
N PHE A 38 -1.02 7.67 0.01
CA PHE A 38 -0.75 8.50 -1.16
C PHE A 38 -1.99 9.33 -1.51
N ARG A 39 -1.79 10.61 -1.84
CA ARG A 39 -2.87 11.55 -2.18
C ARG A 39 -2.53 12.40 -3.41
N SER A 40 -3.50 12.54 -4.30
CA SER A 40 -3.50 13.45 -5.44
C SER A 40 -3.98 14.84 -4.97
N GLY A 41 -3.06 15.70 -4.54
CA GLY A 41 -3.40 17.04 -4.04
C GLY A 41 -3.83 17.11 -2.56
N LEU A 42 -4.26 18.29 -2.12
CA LEU A 42 -4.59 18.63 -0.72
C LEU A 42 -6.00 18.19 -0.28
N THR A 43 -6.74 17.48 -1.14
CA THR A 43 -8.13 17.07 -0.89
C THR A 43 -8.18 15.71 -0.21
N ASN A 44 -8.83 15.64 0.95
CA ASN A 44 -9.02 14.45 1.79
C ASN A 44 -10.03 13.42 1.23
N TYR A 45 -10.29 13.40 -0.08
CA TYR A 45 -11.28 12.51 -0.70
C TYR A 45 -10.56 11.51 -1.60
N PHE A 46 -10.80 10.22 -1.37
CA PHE A 46 -10.35 9.11 -2.21
C PHE A 46 -11.55 8.66 -3.05
N ASP A 47 -11.45 8.74 -4.38
CA ASP A 47 -12.45 8.18 -5.30
C ASP A 47 -11.90 6.89 -5.92
N PRO A 48 -12.38 5.70 -5.48
CA PRO A 48 -11.84 4.41 -5.94
C PRO A 48 -11.95 4.19 -7.45
N LEU A 49 -12.86 4.88 -8.15
CA LEU A 49 -13.12 4.69 -9.59
C LEU A 49 -12.36 5.68 -10.48
N GLN A 50 -12.05 6.88 -9.97
CA GLN A 50 -11.25 7.89 -10.70
C GLN A 50 -9.77 7.86 -10.32
N ASP A 51 -9.42 7.58 -9.06
CA ASP A 51 -8.04 7.64 -8.59
C ASP A 51 -7.21 6.38 -8.97
N GLY A 52 -7.82 5.23 -9.28
CA GLY A 52 -7.07 3.99 -9.53
C GLY A 52 -6.12 4.06 -10.74
N GLU A 53 -6.59 4.62 -11.85
CA GLU A 53 -5.83 4.75 -13.10
C GLU A 53 -4.88 5.98 -13.08
N GLU A 54 -5.26 7.05 -12.38
CA GLU A 54 -4.45 8.26 -12.24
C GLU A 54 -3.34 8.12 -11.17
N ALA A 55 -3.60 7.39 -10.07
CA ALA A 55 -2.61 7.06 -9.04
C ALA A 55 -1.53 6.11 -9.59
N THR A 56 -1.91 5.21 -10.50
CA THR A 56 -1.01 4.34 -11.25
C THR A 56 0.04 5.14 -12.03
N SER A 57 -0.40 6.14 -12.79
CA SER A 57 0.52 6.99 -13.54
C SER A 57 1.41 7.80 -12.60
N LYS A 58 0.86 8.33 -11.49
CA LYS A 58 1.56 9.19 -10.52
C LYS A 58 2.57 8.47 -9.61
N VAL A 59 2.28 7.23 -9.18
CA VAL A 59 3.21 6.42 -8.36
C VAL A 59 4.36 5.86 -9.21
N ILE A 60 4.09 5.51 -10.49
CA ILE A 60 5.12 5.04 -11.42
C ILE A 60 6.00 6.18 -11.94
N THR A 61 5.44 7.37 -12.19
CA THR A 61 6.23 8.55 -12.60
C THR A 61 7.09 9.11 -11.48
N ASN A 62 6.70 8.94 -10.21
CA ASN A 62 7.50 9.40 -9.07
C ASN A 62 8.45 8.33 -8.52
N SER A 63 9.45 7.99 -9.32
CA SER A 63 10.64 7.23 -8.91
C SER A 63 11.29 7.74 -7.61
N PHE A 64 11.16 9.03 -7.29
CA PHE A 64 11.59 9.64 -6.03
C PHE A 64 10.91 9.06 -4.79
N LEU A 65 9.64 8.64 -4.90
CA LEU A 65 8.93 8.00 -3.79
C LEU A 65 9.49 6.61 -3.50
N LEU A 66 9.81 5.84 -4.55
CA LEU A 66 10.44 4.52 -4.40
C LEU A 66 11.79 4.62 -3.63
N ILE A 67 12.57 5.66 -3.93
CA ILE A 67 13.86 5.92 -3.27
C ILE A 67 13.67 6.44 -1.83
N GLY A 68 12.58 7.18 -1.57
CA GLY A 68 12.32 7.86 -0.30
C GLY A 68 11.59 7.06 0.77
N ILE A 69 10.98 5.91 0.45
CA ILE A 69 10.13 5.16 1.41
C ILE A 69 10.87 4.83 2.71
N ALA A 70 12.10 4.35 2.64
CA ALA A 70 12.89 4.04 3.82
C ALA A 70 13.09 5.28 4.70
N SER A 71 13.33 6.45 4.10
CA SER A 71 13.46 7.72 4.83
C SER A 71 12.13 8.16 5.46
N ILE A 72 11.02 8.05 4.73
CA ILE A 72 9.67 8.42 5.21
C ILE A 72 9.25 7.53 6.39
N THR A 73 9.63 6.26 6.35
CA THR A 73 9.31 5.25 7.36
C THR A 73 10.38 5.09 8.43
N GLU A 74 11.42 5.93 8.44
CA GLU A 74 12.54 5.83 9.40
C GLU A 74 13.16 4.41 9.44
N GLY A 75 13.28 3.78 8.28
CA GLY A 75 13.80 2.43 8.08
C GLY A 75 12.85 1.29 8.50
N LYS A 76 11.62 1.60 8.91
CA LYS A 76 10.59 0.61 9.28
C LYS A 76 9.87 0.08 8.04
N LYS A 77 9.05 -0.96 8.24
CA LYS A 77 8.18 -1.48 7.18
C LYS A 77 7.17 -0.42 6.73
N ALA A 78 6.92 -0.37 5.43
CA ALA A 78 5.91 0.46 4.78
C ALA A 78 4.76 -0.42 4.34
N PHE A 79 3.57 -0.17 4.89
CA PHE A 79 2.34 -0.78 4.41
C PHE A 79 1.77 0.11 3.32
N ILE A 80 1.44 -0.49 2.17
CA ILE A 80 0.98 0.22 0.97
C ILE A 80 -0.24 -0.50 0.41
N ASN A 81 -1.30 0.26 0.16
CA ASN A 81 -2.57 -0.25 -0.34
C ASN A 81 -2.53 -0.47 -1.85
N PHE A 82 -2.96 -1.65 -2.28
CA PHE A 82 -3.03 -2.02 -3.69
C PHE A 82 -4.44 -2.48 -4.04
N SER A 83 -5.02 -1.85 -5.07
CA SER A 83 -6.27 -2.29 -5.68
C SER A 83 -6.06 -3.55 -6.51
N GLU A 84 -7.17 -4.19 -6.89
CA GLU A 84 -7.18 -5.37 -7.77
C GLU A 84 -6.36 -5.13 -9.04
N GLU A 85 -6.61 -4.02 -9.72
CA GLU A 85 -5.91 -3.66 -10.94
C GLU A 85 -4.39 -3.54 -10.75
N MET A 86 -3.95 -2.91 -9.65
CA MET A 86 -2.52 -2.74 -9.35
C MET A 86 -1.84 -4.08 -9.05
N LEU A 87 -2.53 -5.00 -8.37
CA LEU A 87 -2.05 -6.35 -8.11
C LEU A 87 -1.88 -7.11 -9.42
N LEU A 88 -2.91 -7.08 -10.29
CA LEU A 88 -2.89 -7.77 -11.58
C LEU A 88 -1.84 -7.20 -12.54
N LYS A 89 -1.60 -5.88 -12.52
CA LYS A 89 -0.54 -5.21 -13.28
C LYS A 89 0.86 -5.37 -12.67
N GLY A 90 0.98 -5.97 -11.48
CA GLY A 90 2.26 -6.31 -10.85
C GLY A 90 3.00 -5.14 -10.19
N TYR A 91 2.31 -4.03 -9.89
CA TYR A 91 2.92 -2.83 -9.31
C TYR A 91 3.60 -2.99 -7.96
N PRO A 92 3.15 -3.90 -7.05
CA PRO A 92 3.90 -4.15 -5.83
C PRO A 92 5.37 -4.52 -6.08
N SER A 93 5.67 -5.14 -7.23
CA SER A 93 7.03 -5.56 -7.61
C SER A 93 7.99 -4.41 -7.89
N LEU A 94 7.48 -3.18 -8.03
CA LEU A 94 8.29 -1.97 -8.20
C LEU A 94 8.93 -1.50 -6.89
N PHE A 95 8.43 -1.99 -5.75
CA PHE A 95 8.92 -1.63 -4.43
C PHE A 95 9.89 -2.68 -3.88
N SER A 96 10.74 -2.32 -2.92
CA SER A 96 11.59 -3.31 -2.27
C SER A 96 10.77 -4.17 -1.30
N LYS A 97 10.80 -5.50 -1.50
CA LYS A 97 10.17 -6.48 -0.59
C LYS A 97 10.75 -6.45 0.83
N GLU A 98 11.98 -5.96 0.99
CA GLU A 98 12.65 -5.81 2.27
C GLU A 98 12.02 -4.72 3.14
N ILE A 99 11.31 -3.77 2.54
CA ILE A 99 10.64 -2.67 3.27
C ILE A 99 9.12 -2.68 3.12
N THR A 100 8.58 -3.23 2.02
CA THR A 100 7.15 -3.15 1.72
C THR A 100 6.34 -4.33 2.25
N VAL A 101 5.19 -4.01 2.83
CA VAL A 101 4.06 -4.91 3.06
C VAL A 101 2.96 -4.51 2.08
N VAL A 102 2.50 -5.47 1.30
CA VAL A 102 1.45 -5.29 0.30
C VAL A 102 0.11 -5.46 0.99
N GLU A 103 -0.63 -4.37 1.17
CA GLU A 103 -1.99 -4.38 1.70
C GLU A 103 -2.98 -4.58 0.54
N VAL A 104 -3.73 -5.67 0.59
CA VAL A 104 -4.85 -5.93 -0.31
C VAL A 104 -6.08 -5.25 0.29
N LEU A 105 -6.66 -4.29 -0.44
CA LEU A 105 -7.85 -3.56 -0.01
C LEU A 105 -9.04 -4.51 0.21
N GLU A 106 -9.92 -4.15 1.14
CA GLU A 106 -11.17 -4.83 1.48
C GLU A 106 -12.14 -4.94 0.29
N THR A 107 -12.01 -4.04 -0.68
CA THR A 107 -12.81 -4.02 -1.92
C THR A 107 -12.36 -5.04 -2.96
N VAL A 108 -11.17 -5.64 -2.80
CA VAL A 108 -10.61 -6.60 -3.77
C VAL A 108 -11.24 -7.98 -3.60
N GLY A 109 -11.71 -8.55 -4.70
CA GLY A 109 -12.27 -9.90 -4.70
C GLY A 109 -11.18 -10.98 -4.65
N ALA A 110 -11.46 -12.12 -4.00
CA ALA A 110 -10.61 -13.32 -4.06
C ALA A 110 -10.81 -14.12 -5.36
N THR A 111 -10.72 -13.45 -6.51
CA THR A 111 -10.79 -14.10 -7.82
C THR A 111 -9.55 -14.96 -8.07
N PRO A 112 -9.63 -16.00 -8.93
CA PRO A 112 -8.45 -16.82 -9.26
C PRO A 112 -7.25 -15.99 -9.73
N GLU A 113 -7.47 -14.92 -10.48
CA GLU A 113 -6.45 -14.02 -11.00
C GLU A 113 -5.77 -13.24 -9.88
N VAL A 114 -6.54 -12.67 -8.95
CA VAL A 114 -6.01 -11.96 -7.78
C VAL A 114 -5.22 -12.90 -6.89
N VAL A 115 -5.78 -14.08 -6.59
CA VAL A 115 -5.11 -15.09 -5.76
C VAL A 115 -3.78 -15.52 -6.40
N ALA A 116 -3.75 -15.71 -7.72
CA ALA A 116 -2.52 -16.03 -8.44
C ALA A 116 -1.50 -14.88 -8.41
N ALA A 117 -1.94 -13.62 -8.55
CA ALA A 117 -1.06 -12.45 -8.46
C ALA A 117 -0.46 -12.31 -7.05
N CYS A 118 -1.28 -12.44 -6.01
CA CYS A 118 -0.85 -12.47 -4.61
C CYS A 118 0.11 -13.63 -4.34
N GLY A 119 -0.16 -14.83 -4.88
CA GLY A 119 0.72 -15.99 -4.74
C GLY A 119 2.13 -15.72 -5.28
N LYS A 120 2.24 -15.13 -6.48
CA LYS A 120 3.54 -14.74 -7.08
C LYS A 120 4.31 -13.75 -6.20
N LEU A 121 3.63 -12.81 -5.56
CA LEU A 121 4.26 -11.85 -4.64
C LEU A 121 4.80 -12.56 -3.40
N VAL A 122 4.03 -13.48 -2.80
CA VAL A 122 4.49 -14.29 -1.66
C VAL A 122 5.72 -15.12 -2.05
N GLU A 123 5.69 -15.78 -3.21
CA GLU A 123 6.82 -16.56 -3.74
C GLU A 123 8.08 -15.69 -3.97
N ALA A 124 7.89 -14.43 -4.40
CA ALA A 124 8.98 -13.47 -4.57
C ALA A 124 9.54 -12.93 -3.23
N GLY A 125 8.87 -13.22 -2.11
CA GLY A 125 9.30 -12.86 -0.75
C GLY A 125 8.60 -11.63 -0.17
N TYR A 126 7.51 -11.16 -0.77
CA TYR A 126 6.70 -10.08 -0.21
C TYR A 126 5.86 -10.57 0.96
N VAL A 127 5.51 -9.63 1.85
CA VAL A 127 4.56 -9.86 2.93
C VAL A 127 3.22 -9.31 2.48
N LEU A 128 2.17 -10.13 2.56
CA LEU A 128 0.81 -9.69 2.31
C LEU A 128 0.08 -9.38 3.62
N ALA A 129 -0.71 -8.32 3.59
CA ALA A 129 -1.72 -7.98 4.59
C ALA A 129 -3.10 -7.86 3.92
N LEU A 130 -4.16 -8.24 4.64
CA LEU A 130 -5.54 -7.95 4.24
C LEU A 130 -6.04 -6.77 5.08
N ASP A 131 -6.51 -5.72 4.41
CA ASP A 131 -7.00 -4.50 5.06
C ASP A 131 -8.50 -4.60 5.39
N ASP A 132 -8.92 -3.94 6.49
CA ASP A 132 -10.30 -3.91 7.02
C ASP A 132 -11.12 -5.19 6.79
N PHE A 133 -10.53 -6.33 7.16
CA PHE A 133 -10.96 -7.63 6.70
C PHE A 133 -12.21 -8.15 7.41
N LEU A 134 -13.27 -8.40 6.65
CA LEU A 134 -14.47 -9.12 7.09
C LEU A 134 -14.45 -10.56 6.56
N TYR A 135 -14.55 -11.52 7.48
CA TYR A 135 -14.47 -12.94 7.11
C TYR A 135 -15.66 -13.37 6.25
N GLU A 136 -15.34 -13.96 5.09
CA GLU A 136 -16.25 -14.75 4.27
C GLU A 136 -15.47 -15.94 3.67
N ASP A 137 -16.14 -17.08 3.47
CA ASP A 137 -15.50 -18.32 2.98
C ASP A 137 -14.78 -18.11 1.63
N ARG A 138 -15.29 -17.20 0.78
CA ARG A 138 -14.67 -16.87 -0.50
C ARG A 138 -13.25 -16.31 -0.36
N PHE A 139 -12.90 -15.71 0.77
CA PHE A 139 -11.58 -15.11 1.01
C PHE A 139 -10.54 -16.09 1.54
N VAL A 140 -10.92 -17.34 1.86
CA VAL A 140 -9.99 -18.38 2.35
C VAL A 140 -8.70 -18.51 1.52
N PRO A 141 -8.73 -18.44 0.18
CA PRO A 141 -7.50 -18.47 -0.61
C PRO A 141 -6.54 -17.30 -0.30
N LEU A 142 -7.04 -16.07 -0.13
CA LEU A 142 -6.22 -14.92 0.24
C LEU A 142 -5.74 -14.99 1.68
N ILE A 143 -6.59 -15.45 2.61
CA ILE A 143 -6.22 -15.67 4.02
C ILE A 143 -5.02 -16.62 4.13
N LYS A 144 -4.97 -17.67 3.31
CA LYS A 144 -3.85 -18.63 3.30
C LYS A 144 -2.52 -18.02 2.82
N LEU A 145 -2.57 -16.94 2.05
CA LEU A 145 -1.40 -16.23 1.54
C LEU A 145 -0.98 -15.07 2.47
N ALA A 146 -1.93 -14.49 3.19
CA ALA A 146 -1.71 -13.34 4.06
C ALA A 146 -0.93 -13.71 5.32
N ARG A 147 0.03 -12.87 5.70
CA ARG A 147 0.76 -12.99 6.97
C ARG A 147 0.21 -12.06 8.05
N ILE A 148 -0.57 -11.07 7.64
CA ILE A 148 -1.18 -10.05 8.49
C ILE A 148 -2.64 -9.88 8.07
N ILE A 149 -3.54 -9.72 9.03
CA ILE A 149 -4.94 -9.38 8.81
C ILE A 149 -5.25 -8.21 9.74
N LYS A 150 -5.81 -7.12 9.18
CA LYS A 150 -6.30 -5.95 9.91
C LYS A 150 -7.82 -6.08 10.09
N PHE A 151 -8.32 -5.66 11.26
CA PHE A 151 -9.73 -5.74 11.67
C PHE A 151 -10.18 -4.37 12.22
#